data_AF-G2PQB1-F1
#
_entry.id   AF-G2PQB1-F1
#
_cell.length_a   1.000
_cell.length_b   1.000
_cell.length_c   1.000
_cell.angle_alpha   90.00
_cell.angle_beta   90.00
_cell.angle_gamma   90.00
#
_symmetry.space_group_name_H-M   'P 1'
#
loop_
_entity.id
_entity.type
_entity.pdbx_description
1 polymer ?
#
loop_
_entity_poly.entity_id
_entity_poly.type
_entity_poly.pdbx_seq_one_letter_code
_entity_poly.pdbx_strand_id
1 'polypeptide(L)'
;MKNNLLKIVLPAFAILLAVGLAFATEDKVVVMDAYYNIPGTENWEQTTVEDACYDGGSNACLHLGQQLYSAPRFDSTELSKP
;
A
#
# COMPACT_ATOMS: atom_id res chain seq x y z
N MET A 1 -34.44 11.28 40.84
CA MET A 1 -33.19 12.02 40.55
C MET A 1 -32.71 11.60 39.18
N LYS A 2 -32.71 12.56 38.24
CA LYS A 2 -32.89 12.37 36.80
C LYS A 2 -31.55 12.56 36.06
N ASN A 3 -31.11 11.53 35.35
CA ASN A 3 -30.22 11.56 34.17
C ASN A 3 -28.84 12.24 34.23
N ASN A 4 -28.23 12.46 35.40
CA ASN A 4 -26.92 13.12 35.46
C ASN A 4 -25.72 12.23 35.06
N LEU A 5 -25.82 10.90 35.22
CA LEU A 5 -24.76 9.96 34.80
C LEU A 5 -24.57 9.95 33.28
N LEU A 6 -25.67 10.00 32.53
CA LEU A 6 -25.64 9.94 31.07
C LEU A 6 -24.95 11.17 30.46
N LYS A 7 -25.02 12.33 31.12
CA LYS A 7 -24.33 13.56 30.69
C LYS A 7 -22.81 13.50 30.82
N ILE A 8 -22.27 12.63 31.68
CA ILE A 8 -20.83 12.48 31.89
C ILE A 8 -20.26 11.35 31.03
N VAL A 9 -21.00 10.25 30.92
CA VAL A 9 -20.56 9.07 30.15
C VAL A 9 -20.59 9.33 28.64
N LEU A 10 -21.59 10.04 28.14
CA LEU A 10 -21.75 10.31 26.70
C LEU A 10 -20.57 11.08 26.07
N PRO A 11 -20.08 12.21 26.62
CA PRO A 11 -18.94 12.91 26.06
C PRO A 11 -17.63 12.12 26.19
N ALA A 12 -17.44 11.36 27.27
CA ALA A 12 -16.26 10.52 27.43
C ALA A 12 -16.18 9.42 26.36
N PHE A 13 -17.31 8.77 26.04
CA PHE A 13 -17.39 7.81 24.94
C PHE A 13 -17.19 8.46 23.57
N ALA A 14 -17.72 9.66 23.35
CA ALA A 14 -17.53 10.38 22.10
C ALA A 14 -16.04 10.70 21.85
N ILE A 15 -15.30 11.10 22.89
CA ILE A 15 -13.86 11.37 22.80
C ILE A 15 -13.09 10.07 22.56
N LEU A 16 -13.40 9.00 23.30
CA LEU A 16 -12.76 7.69 23.10
C LEU A 16 -13.01 7.12 21.70
N LEU A 17 -14.23 7.28 21.18
CA LEU A 17 -14.60 6.82 19.85
C LEU A 17 -13.94 7.66 18.75
N ALA A 18 -13.82 8.98 18.93
CA ALA A 18 -13.11 9.85 18.00
C ALA A 18 -11.61 9.52 17.93
N VAL A 19 -10.97 9.28 19.08
CA VAL A 19 -9.55 8.87 19.15
C VAL A 19 -9.38 7.45 18.58
N GLY A 20 -10.30 6.53 18.87
CA GLY A 20 -10.25 5.16 18.33
C GLY A 20 -10.39 5.10 16.80
N LEU A 21 -11.24 5.95 16.21
CA LEU A 21 -11.40 6.03 14.77
C LEU A 21 -10.18 6.67 14.08
N ALA A 22 -9.48 7.59 14.74
CA ALA A 22 -8.29 8.25 14.18
C ALA A 22 -7.11 7.30 13.95
N PHE A 23 -7.03 6.19 14.69
CA PHE A 23 -5.98 5.17 14.53
C PHE A 23 -6.41 3.97 13.67
N ALA A 24 -7.69 3.88 13.27
CA ALA A 24 -8.18 2.76 12.45
C ALA A 24 -7.99 2.96 10.93
N THR A 25 -7.54 4.15 10.51
CA THR A 25 -7.40 4.52 9.09
C THR A 25 -5.97 4.37 8.57
N GLU A 26 -5.13 3.53 9.19
CA GLU A 26 -3.84 3.18 8.59
C GLU A 26 -4.12 2.40 7.30
N ASP A 27 -3.83 3.05 6.18
CA ASP A 27 -3.90 2.45 4.85
C ASP A 27 -2.93 1.27 4.84
N LYS A 28 -3.47 0.07 4.64
CA LYS A 28 -2.63 -1.13 4.64
C LYS A 28 -1.84 -1.11 3.35
N VAL A 29 -0.56 -0.73 3.43
CA VAL A 29 0.36 -0.87 2.31
C VAL A 29 0.42 -2.35 1.94
N VAL A 30 -0.30 -2.74 0.88
CA VAL A 30 -0.26 -4.09 0.35
C VAL A 30 1.03 -4.19 -0.44
N VAL A 31 1.97 -4.97 0.09
CA VAL A 31 3.25 -5.22 -0.55
C VAL A 31 3.08 -6.40 -1.50
N MET A 32 3.37 -6.19 -2.78
CA MET A 32 3.27 -7.18 -3.84
C MET A 32 4.66 -7.53 -4.39
N ASP A 33 4.82 -8.77 -4.84
CA ASP A 33 6.05 -9.22 -5.50
C ASP A 33 6.18 -8.56 -6.88
N ALA A 34 7.41 -8.24 -7.28
CA ALA A 34 7.74 -7.73 -8.61
C ALA A 34 9.13 -8.23 -9.03
N TYR A 35 9.42 -8.22 -10.32
CA TYR A 35 10.66 -8.77 -10.86
C TYR A 35 11.39 -7.76 -11.74
N TYR A 36 12.71 -7.69 -11.63
CA TYR A 36 13.56 -6.92 -12.56
C TYR A 36 14.64 -7.82 -13.14
N ASN A 37 15.05 -7.51 -14.37
CA ASN A 37 16.13 -8.22 -15.06
C ASN A 37 17.47 -7.51 -14.83
N ILE A 38 18.50 -8.26 -14.42
CA ILE A 38 19.87 -7.73 -14.25
C ILE A 38 20.47 -7.44 -15.63
N PRO A 39 20.96 -6.20 -15.91
CA PRO A 39 21.32 -5.79 -17.26
C PRO A 39 22.52 -6.58 -17.75
N GLY A 40 22.46 -7.05 -18.99
CA GLY A 40 23.52 -7.88 -19.58
C GLY A 40 23.47 -9.35 -19.16
N THR A 41 22.41 -9.80 -18.49
CA THR A 41 22.18 -11.21 -18.15
C THR A 41 20.73 -11.61 -18.41
N GLU A 42 20.44 -12.91 -18.43
CA GLU A 42 19.07 -13.44 -18.43
C GLU A 42 18.53 -13.67 -17.01
N ASN A 43 19.25 -13.19 -15.99
CA ASN A 43 18.87 -13.38 -14.60
C ASN A 43 17.79 -12.38 -14.17
N TRP A 44 16.84 -12.89 -13.39
CA TRP A 44 15.76 -12.12 -12.81
C TRP A 44 15.85 -12.15 -11.30
N GLU A 45 15.66 -11.00 -10.68
CA GLU A 45 15.58 -10.87 -9.22
C GLU A 45 14.19 -10.40 -8.81
N GLN A 46 13.75 -10.89 -7.65
CA GLN A 46 12.48 -10.52 -7.05
C GLN A 46 12.71 -9.36 -6.07
N THR A 47 11.81 -8.41 -6.10
CA THR A 47 11.69 -7.32 -5.15
C THR A 47 10.24 -7.17 -4.72
N THR A 48 10.00 -6.28 -3.78
CA THR A 48 8.67 -5.96 -3.31
C THR A 48 8.31 -4.51 -3.64
N VAL A 49 7.08 -4.29 -4.06
CA VAL A 49 6.54 -2.96 -4.40
C VAL A 49 5.19 -2.73 -3.75
N GLU A 50 4.79 -1.46 -3.70
CA GLU A 50 3.43 -1.04 -3.37
C GLU A 50 2.45 -1.55 -4.44
N ASP A 51 1.21 -1.80 -4.04
CA ASP A 51 0.10 -2.14 -4.93
C ASP A 51 -0.14 -1.10 -6.02
N ALA A 52 0.18 0.17 -5.76
CA ALA A 52 0.12 1.24 -6.75
C ALA A 52 0.88 0.94 -8.06
N CYS A 53 1.89 0.07 -8.03
CA CYS A 53 2.61 -0.37 -9.24
C CYS A 53 1.80 -1.32 -10.15
N TYR A 54 0.67 -1.81 -9.66
CA TYR A 54 -0.28 -2.65 -10.37
C TYR A 54 -1.50 -1.88 -10.88
N ASP A 55 -1.65 -0.61 -10.50
CA ASP A 55 -2.76 0.25 -10.93
C ASP A 55 -2.61 0.73 -12.38
N GLY A 56 -1.40 0.62 -12.93
CA GLY A 56 -1.06 1.13 -14.25
C GLY A 56 -0.93 2.66 -14.26
N GLY A 57 -0.41 3.22 -15.35
CA GLY A 57 -0.37 4.68 -15.51
C GLY A 57 0.75 5.17 -16.41
N SER A 58 1.18 6.41 -16.17
CA SER A 58 2.23 7.05 -16.97
C SER A 58 3.62 6.87 -16.39
N ASN A 59 3.72 6.48 -15.12
CA ASN A 59 4.99 6.38 -14.41
C ASN A 59 5.43 4.92 -14.31
N ALA A 60 6.55 4.58 -14.97
CA ALA A 60 7.18 3.27 -14.83
C ALA A 60 7.57 2.97 -13.37
N CYS A 61 7.30 1.76 -12.91
CA CYS A 61 7.83 1.29 -11.64
C CYS A 61 9.26 0.79 -11.82
N LEU A 62 10.20 1.49 -11.16
CA LEU A 62 11.62 1.22 -11.28
C LEU A 62 12.22 0.74 -9.96
N HIS A 63 13.07 -0.29 -10.02
CA HIS A 63 13.95 -0.69 -8.94
C HIS A 63 15.40 -0.53 -9.40
N LEU A 64 16.21 0.24 -8.68
CA LEU A 64 17.60 0.55 -9.08
C LEU A 64 17.72 1.12 -10.51
N GLY A 65 16.68 1.81 -11.01
CA GLY A 65 16.62 2.34 -12.37
C GLY A 65 16.19 1.32 -13.43
N GLN A 66 15.80 0.11 -13.03
CA GLN A 66 15.37 -0.97 -13.93
C GLN A 66 13.85 -1.13 -13.90
N GLN A 67 13.24 -1.34 -15.06
CA GLN A 67 11.81 -1.60 -15.20
C GLN A 67 11.41 -2.86 -14.42
N LEU A 68 10.33 -2.76 -13.66
CA LEU A 68 9.72 -3.87 -12.96
C LEU A 68 8.63 -4.55 -13.77
N TYR A 69 8.49 -5.85 -13.55
CA TYR A 69 7.60 -6.74 -14.27
C TYR A 69 6.82 -7.62 -13.31
N SER A 70 5.63 -8.03 -13.75
CA SER A 70 4.75 -8.94 -13.02
C SER A 70 5.26 -10.39 -12.94
N ALA A 71 6.18 -10.78 -13.82
CA ALA A 71 6.81 -12.11 -13.82
C ALA A 71 8.28 -12.00 -14.29
N PRO A 72 9.13 -13.02 -14.01
CA PRO A 72 10.55 -13.00 -14.39
C PRO A 72 10.75 -13.30 -15.90
N ARG A 73 10.17 -12.47 -16.76
CA ARG A 73 10.20 -12.60 -18.23
C ARG A 73 9.78 -11.30 -18.91
N PHE A 74 10.38 -10.99 -20.05
CA PHE A 74 10.16 -9.74 -20.79
C PHE A 74 8.81 -9.64 -21.50
N ASP A 75 8.12 -10.77 -21.72
CA ASP A 75 6.76 -10.80 -22.29
C ASP A 75 5.66 -10.58 -21.23
N SER A 76 6.04 -10.36 -19.97
CA SER A 76 5.10 -10.07 -18.90
C SER A 76 4.76 -8.58 -18.82
N THR A 77 3.72 -8.26 -18.05
CA THR A 77 3.27 -6.88 -17.86
C THR A 77 4.35 -6.05 -17.18
N GLU A 78 4.74 -4.97 -17.84
CA GLU A 78 5.54 -3.88 -17.26
C GLU A 78 4.70 -3.14 -16.21
N LEU A 79 5.21 -3.10 -14.97
CA LEU A 79 4.52 -2.46 -13.87
C LEU A 79 4.64 -0.94 -13.97
N SER A 80 3.53 -0.25 -13.71
CA SER A 80 3.44 1.21 -13.76
C SER A 80 2.43 1.71 -12.74
N LYS A 81 2.61 2.95 -12.32
CA LYS A 81 1.78 3.64 -11.35
C LYS A 81 1.20 4.94 -11.95
N PRO A 82 0.07 5.42 -11.42
CA PRO A 82 -0.54 6.68 -11.85
C PRO A 82 0.42 7.86 -11.80
#